data_AF-A0A2N0XC88-F1
#
_entry.id   AF-A0A2N0XC88-F1
#
_cell.length_a   1.000
_cell.length_b   1.000
_cell.length_c   1.000
_cell.angle_alpha   90.00
_cell.angle_beta   90.00
_cell.angle_gamma   90.00
#
_symmetry.space_group_name_H-M   'P 1'
#
loop_
_entity.id
_entity.type
_entity.pdbx_description
1 polymer ?
#
loop_
_entity_poly.entity_id
_entity_poly.type
_entity_poly.pdbx_seq_one_letter_code
_entity_poly.pdbx_strand_id
1 'polypeptide(L)'
;MMVKRKLSLGSEWLYLKIYTGVKTADLILEEGVQPLIEFFQENGFILKWFFIRYYDPKPHLRIRFRLNNTCDYSKIFDRINDVLQEYIESGEVSNIIFDTYNREIERYGANTIEEAENLFWKNSEFTLQCLHYDDEEKIIFSLFCIDAILNKIHLSIQEKLDWIKDFNDAFKQEFNADKKLNSQLDKKYREFKPKYQKFLETNEFSDERNCIISNIEENSLVLQNIIHHHENKSLGMPLQDFFQSIFHMNINRLFVSNQRIFEMVIYDYLQRYYKMYLYQKSTK
;
A
#
# COMPACT_ATOMS: atom_id res chain seq x y z
N MET A 1 11.40 -23.69 -7.40
CA MET A 1 11.39 -24.05 -5.97
C MET A 1 9.98 -23.86 -5.44
N MET A 2 9.47 -24.75 -4.58
CA MET A 2 8.15 -24.53 -3.96
C MET A 2 8.20 -23.30 -3.06
N VAL A 3 7.27 -22.37 -3.23
CA VAL A 3 7.15 -21.20 -2.36
C VAL A 3 6.80 -21.65 -0.94
N LYS A 4 7.62 -21.22 0.02
CA LYS A 4 7.40 -21.50 1.44
C LYS A 4 6.32 -20.57 1.99
N ARG A 5 5.28 -21.14 2.61
CA ARG A 5 4.14 -20.40 3.19
C ARG A 5 4.45 -19.78 4.55
N LYS A 6 5.06 -20.56 5.45
CA LYS A 6 5.32 -20.18 6.84
C LYS A 6 6.82 -19.95 7.04
N LEU A 7 7.17 -18.74 7.45
CA LEU A 7 8.54 -18.28 7.63
C LEU A 7 8.70 -17.88 9.11
N SER A 8 9.34 -18.75 9.88
CA SER A 8 9.51 -18.59 11.32
C SER A 8 10.73 -17.74 11.64
N LEU A 9 10.80 -17.25 12.88
CA LEU A 9 12.01 -16.63 13.42
C LEU A 9 13.24 -17.52 13.16
N GLY A 10 14.34 -16.91 12.71
CA GLY A 10 15.55 -17.62 12.30
C GLY A 10 15.60 -17.96 10.79
N SER A 11 14.52 -17.76 10.04
CA SER A 11 14.54 -17.90 8.57
C SER A 11 14.98 -16.60 7.88
N GLU A 12 14.92 -16.54 6.56
CA GLU A 12 15.24 -15.36 5.76
C GLU A 12 14.27 -14.17 5.95
N TRP A 13 13.20 -14.33 6.72
CA TRP A 13 12.25 -13.27 7.02
C TRP A 13 12.14 -13.07 8.53
N LEU A 14 12.39 -11.85 8.96
CA LEU A 14 12.14 -11.36 10.31
C LEU A 14 10.83 -10.58 10.33
N TYR A 15 9.90 -10.95 11.21
CA TYR A 15 8.60 -10.30 11.34
C TYR A 15 8.35 -9.83 12.77
N LEU A 16 8.09 -8.53 12.90
CA LEU A 16 7.78 -7.85 14.15
C LEU A 16 6.35 -7.30 14.15
N LYS A 17 5.71 -7.38 15.31
CA LYS A 17 4.52 -6.60 15.67
C LYS A 17 4.93 -5.55 16.70
N ILE A 18 4.77 -4.27 16.39
CA ILE A 18 5.06 -3.16 17.30
C ILE A 18 3.72 -2.56 17.73
N TYR A 19 3.30 -2.84 18.96
CA TYR A 19 2.02 -2.38 19.51
C TYR A 19 2.15 -0.93 19.99
N THR A 20 1.49 -0.03 19.27
CA THR A 20 1.55 1.42 19.49
C THR A 20 0.19 2.06 19.21
N GLY A 21 -0.01 3.28 19.70
CA GLY A 21 -1.23 4.06 19.45
C GLY A 21 -1.41 4.37 17.96
N VAL A 22 -2.67 4.51 17.53
CA VAL A 22 -3.00 4.77 16.10
C VAL A 22 -2.30 6.03 15.58
N LYS A 23 -2.31 7.13 16.34
CA LYS A 23 -1.63 8.38 15.96
C LYS A 23 -0.11 8.30 16.13
N THR A 24 0.34 7.59 17.16
CA THR A 24 1.76 7.40 17.47
C THR A 24 2.46 6.51 16.45
N ALA A 25 1.73 5.70 15.69
CA ALA A 25 2.30 4.83 14.66
C ALA A 25 3.11 5.60 13.60
N ASP A 26 2.72 6.83 13.24
CA ASP A 26 3.47 7.64 12.27
C ASP A 26 4.80 8.10 12.87
N LEU A 27 4.78 8.56 14.13
CA LEU A 27 5.99 8.88 14.90
C LEU A 27 6.96 7.68 14.93
N ILE A 28 6.45 6.48 15.26
CA ILE A 28 7.27 5.27 15.28
C ILE A 28 7.81 4.93 13.88
N LEU A 29 7.05 5.18 12.82
CA LEU A 29 7.51 4.95 11.45
C LEU A 29 8.64 5.91 11.06
N GLU A 30 8.51 7.20 11.38
CA GLU A 30 9.46 8.27 11.03
C GLU A 30 10.72 8.25 11.90
N GLU A 31 10.57 8.15 13.22
CA GLU A 31 11.68 8.36 14.14
C GLU A 31 12.35 7.04 14.57
N GLY A 32 11.61 5.94 14.58
CA GLY A 32 12.14 4.63 14.96
C GLY A 32 12.47 3.73 13.76
N VAL A 33 11.47 3.47 12.93
CA VAL A 33 11.55 2.45 11.88
C VAL A 33 12.40 2.92 10.70
N GLN A 34 12.25 4.17 10.25
CA GLN A 34 13.03 4.70 9.13
C GLN A 34 14.55 4.68 9.42
N PRO A 35 15.05 5.16 10.57
CA PRO A 35 16.48 5.03 10.90
C PRO A 35 16.97 3.59 11.00
N LEU A 36 16.12 2.65 11.43
CA LEU A 36 16.44 1.22 11.40
C LEU A 36 16.63 0.71 9.98
N ILE A 37 15.73 1.08 9.06
CA ILE A 37 15.80 0.68 7.66
C ILE A 37 17.06 1.24 7.01
N GLU A 38 17.34 2.53 7.19
CA GLU A 38 18.52 3.19 6.63
C GLU A 38 19.80 2.48 7.11
N PHE A 39 19.93 2.26 8.42
CA PHE A 39 21.06 1.52 8.98
C PHE A 39 21.16 0.09 8.41
N PHE A 40 20.04 -0.63 8.29
CA PHE A 40 20.04 -1.99 7.73
C PHE A 40 20.39 -2.05 6.25
N GLN A 41 19.98 -1.06 5.46
CA GLN A 41 20.30 -0.97 4.04
C GLN A 41 21.77 -0.60 3.84
N GLU A 42 22.29 0.39 4.57
CA GLU A 42 23.70 0.82 4.49
C GLU A 42 24.67 -0.31 4.85
N ASN A 43 24.30 -1.14 5.82
CA ASN A 43 25.11 -2.29 6.26
C ASN A 43 24.81 -3.59 5.50
N GLY A 44 23.88 -3.57 4.53
CA GLY A 44 23.54 -4.73 3.72
C GLY A 44 22.88 -5.89 4.49
N PHE A 45 22.19 -5.59 5.60
CA PHE A 45 21.51 -6.57 6.45
C PHE A 45 20.17 -7.04 5.86
N ILE A 46 19.49 -6.19 5.09
CA ILE A 46 18.18 -6.48 4.50
C ILE A 46 18.19 -6.35 2.98
N LEU A 47 17.39 -7.19 2.32
CA LEU A 47 17.15 -7.16 0.87
C LEU A 47 15.86 -6.42 0.52
N LYS A 48 14.83 -6.60 1.35
CA LYS A 48 13.50 -6.02 1.20
C LYS A 48 12.91 -5.78 2.57
N TRP A 49 12.01 -4.84 2.69
CA TRP A 49 11.21 -4.67 3.89
C TRP A 49 9.84 -4.13 3.55
N PHE A 50 8.84 -4.35 4.39
CA PHE A 50 7.58 -3.64 4.27
C PHE A 50 6.85 -3.64 5.60
N PHE A 51 5.97 -2.66 5.79
CA PHE A 51 5.09 -2.60 6.95
C PHE A 51 3.63 -2.69 6.54
N ILE A 52 2.74 -2.99 7.48
CA ILE A 52 1.29 -2.77 7.34
C ILE A 52 0.75 -2.25 8.67
N ARG A 53 -0.35 -1.50 8.62
CA ARG A 53 -1.09 -1.08 9.83
C ARG A 53 -2.13 -2.14 10.14
N TYR A 54 -2.18 -2.58 11.40
CA TYR A 54 -3.07 -3.66 11.79
C TYR A 54 -3.73 -3.41 13.15
N TYR A 55 -4.85 -4.10 13.37
CA TYR A 55 -5.58 -4.07 14.62
C TYR A 55 -5.94 -5.51 15.01
N ASP A 56 -5.28 -6.04 16.05
CA ASP A 56 -5.63 -7.34 16.67
C ASP A 56 -4.77 -7.63 17.93
N PRO A 57 -5.35 -7.70 19.14
CA PRO A 57 -6.60 -7.07 19.58
C PRO A 57 -6.46 -5.55 19.76
N LYS A 58 -5.23 -5.03 19.60
CA LYS A 58 -4.84 -3.62 19.77
C LYS A 58 -4.17 -3.11 18.48
N PRO A 59 -4.14 -1.78 18.25
CA PRO A 59 -3.42 -1.20 17.13
C PRO A 59 -1.92 -1.54 17.21
N HIS A 60 -1.35 -1.91 16.06
CA HIS A 60 0.07 -2.21 15.93
C HIS A 60 0.55 -2.07 14.48
N LEU A 61 1.85 -1.83 14.33
CA LEU A 61 2.54 -1.98 13.06
C LEU A 61 3.03 -3.42 12.91
N ARG A 62 2.95 -3.95 11.69
CA ARG A 62 3.49 -5.26 11.33
C ARG A 62 4.61 -5.05 10.32
N ILE A 63 5.85 -5.14 10.78
CA ILE A 63 7.04 -4.82 9.99
C ILE A 63 7.77 -6.12 9.67
N ARG A 64 8.14 -6.28 8.40
CA ARG A 64 8.83 -7.48 7.91
C ARG A 64 10.10 -7.08 7.19
N PHE A 65 11.19 -7.75 7.52
CA PHE A 65 12.49 -7.59 6.91
C PHE A 65 12.90 -8.92 6.27
N ARG A 66 13.23 -8.90 4.97
CA ARG A 66 13.90 -10.02 4.31
C ARG A 66 15.39 -9.85 4.52
N LEU A 67 15.99 -10.71 5.32
CA LEU A 67 17.40 -10.62 5.66
C LEU A 67 18.28 -11.06 4.48
N ASN A 68 19.43 -10.43 4.35
CA ASN A 68 20.46 -10.85 3.40
C ASN A 68 21.17 -12.12 3.89
N ASN A 69 21.48 -12.18 5.19
CA ASN A 69 22.11 -13.32 5.84
C ASN A 69 21.49 -13.58 7.22
N THR A 70 21.10 -14.83 7.50
CA THR A 70 20.55 -15.22 8.80
C THR A 70 21.59 -15.20 9.91
N CYS A 71 22.89 -15.15 9.61
CA CYS A 71 23.91 -14.97 10.65
C CYS A 71 23.87 -13.58 11.33
N ASP A 72 23.24 -12.58 10.72
CA ASP A 72 23.19 -11.21 11.26
C ASP A 72 22.03 -10.97 12.24
N TYR A 73 21.23 -11.99 12.57
CA TYR A 73 20.08 -11.88 13.49
C TYR A 73 20.43 -11.17 14.81
N SER A 74 21.58 -11.50 15.44
CA SER A 74 21.99 -10.87 16.70
C SER A 74 22.16 -9.37 16.55
N LYS A 75 22.92 -8.91 15.54
CA LYS A 75 23.18 -7.48 15.30
C LYS A 75 21.90 -6.71 15.00
N ILE A 76 21.00 -7.34 14.24
CA ILE A 76 19.69 -6.77 13.89
C ILE A 76 18.84 -6.62 15.15
N PHE A 77 18.79 -7.64 16.02
CA PHE A 77 18.04 -7.56 17.28
C PHE A 77 18.60 -6.52 18.23
N ASP A 78 19.92 -6.48 18.40
CA ASP A 78 20.59 -5.49 19.24
C ASP A 78 20.19 -4.08 18.76
N ARG A 79 20.28 -3.83 17.45
CA ARG A 79 19.90 -2.53 16.88
C ARG A 79 18.41 -2.21 17.02
N ILE A 80 17.52 -3.18 16.81
CA ILE A 80 16.07 -2.98 17.00
C ILE A 80 15.77 -2.62 18.45
N ASN A 81 16.39 -3.32 19.40
CA ASN A 81 16.19 -3.04 20.82
C ASN A 81 16.72 -1.65 21.17
N ASP A 82 17.94 -1.29 20.75
CA ASP A 82 18.54 0.01 21.03
C ASP A 82 17.65 1.17 20.56
N VAL A 83 17.10 1.07 19.34
CA VAL A 83 16.24 2.14 18.78
C VAL A 83 14.85 2.13 19.41
N LEU A 84 14.25 0.97 19.66
CA LEU A 84 12.88 0.92 20.17
C LEU A 84 12.79 1.07 21.69
N GLN A 85 13.91 0.94 22.41
CA GLN A 85 13.95 1.04 23.87
C GLN A 85 13.44 2.39 24.37
N GLU A 86 13.82 3.49 23.72
CA GLU A 86 13.35 4.83 24.12
C GLU A 86 11.81 4.92 24.09
N TYR A 87 11.17 4.46 23.00
CA TYR A 87 9.72 4.47 22.85
C TYR A 87 8.99 3.50 23.77
N ILE A 88 9.67 2.44 24.22
CA ILE A 88 9.14 1.54 25.25
C ILE A 88 9.16 2.24 26.61
N GLU A 89 10.25 2.91 26.95
CA GLU A 89 10.43 3.62 28.22
C GLU A 89 9.50 4.84 28.35
N SER A 90 9.27 5.60 27.27
CA SER A 90 8.35 6.73 27.25
C SER A 90 6.87 6.33 27.03
N GLY A 91 6.60 5.07 26.64
CA GLY A 91 5.26 4.46 26.61
C GLY A 91 4.52 4.52 25.27
N GLU A 92 5.13 5.07 24.23
CA GLU A 92 4.63 5.10 22.85
C GLU A 92 4.51 3.68 22.27
N VAL A 93 5.44 2.80 22.63
CA VAL A 93 5.43 1.37 22.28
C VAL A 93 5.11 0.55 23.52
N SER A 94 3.93 -0.05 23.51
CA SER A 94 3.45 -0.86 24.63
C SER A 94 3.98 -2.29 24.64
N ASN A 95 4.33 -2.84 23.48
CA ASN A 95 4.84 -4.21 23.35
C ASN A 95 5.47 -4.45 21.97
N ILE A 96 6.44 -5.36 21.90
CA ILE A 96 7.04 -5.85 20.65
C ILE A 96 6.97 -7.37 20.63
N ILE A 97 6.48 -7.95 19.53
CA ILE A 97 6.38 -9.41 19.35
C ILE A 97 7.08 -9.83 18.05
N PHE A 98 8.01 -10.77 18.16
CA PHE A 98 8.56 -11.49 17.01
C PHE A 98 7.64 -12.67 16.67
N ASP A 99 7.22 -12.78 15.42
CA ASP A 99 6.19 -13.75 15.02
C ASP A 99 6.54 -14.43 13.69
N THR A 100 5.72 -15.39 13.26
CA THR A 100 5.86 -16.13 12.01
C THR A 100 5.18 -15.37 10.86
N TYR A 101 5.93 -15.11 9.79
CA TYR A 101 5.34 -14.56 8.58
C TYR A 101 4.64 -15.68 7.79
N ASN A 102 3.31 -15.57 7.70
CA ASN A 102 2.47 -16.43 6.87
C ASN A 102 2.14 -15.69 5.57
N ARG A 103 2.69 -16.15 4.44
CA ARG A 103 2.39 -15.60 3.11
C ARG A 103 0.96 -15.90 2.70
N GLU A 104 0.26 -14.88 2.20
CA GLU A 104 -1.11 -14.95 1.65
C GLU A 104 -1.07 -15.44 0.19
N ILE A 105 -0.63 -16.68 -0.02
CA ILE A 105 -0.45 -17.27 -1.36
C ILE A 105 -1.77 -17.29 -2.14
N GLU A 106 -2.89 -17.48 -1.46
CA GLU A 106 -4.24 -17.45 -2.05
C GLU A 106 -4.62 -16.09 -2.61
N ARG A 107 -3.97 -15.02 -2.15
CA ARG A 107 -4.28 -13.63 -2.53
C ARG A 107 -3.34 -13.10 -3.61
N TYR A 108 -2.07 -13.53 -3.58
CA TYR A 108 -1.02 -12.99 -4.44
C TYR A 108 -0.37 -14.03 -5.37
N GLY A 109 -0.85 -15.28 -5.36
CA GLY A 109 -0.38 -16.32 -6.26
C GLY A 109 0.92 -16.97 -5.81
N ALA A 110 1.05 -18.28 -6.00
CA ALA A 110 2.29 -18.98 -5.66
C ALA A 110 3.47 -18.58 -6.54
N ASN A 111 3.20 -18.16 -7.78
CA ASN A 111 4.24 -17.75 -8.73
C ASN A 111 4.57 -16.26 -8.66
N THR A 112 3.74 -15.46 -7.97
CA THR A 112 3.81 -13.99 -7.97
C THR A 112 3.90 -13.37 -6.57
N ILE A 113 4.08 -14.19 -5.52
CA ILE A 113 4.19 -13.70 -4.15
C ILE A 113 5.43 -12.82 -3.95
N GLU A 114 6.55 -13.12 -4.62
CA GLU A 114 7.79 -12.35 -4.47
C GLU A 114 7.71 -11.00 -5.19
N GLU A 115 6.96 -10.95 -6.30
CA GLU A 115 6.55 -9.75 -7.02
C GLU A 115 5.67 -8.88 -6.12
N ALA A 116 4.64 -9.46 -5.49
CA ALA A 116 3.79 -8.75 -4.54
C ALA A 116 4.59 -8.20 -3.35
N GLU A 117 5.51 -8.98 -2.79
CA GLU A 117 6.44 -8.51 -1.74
C GLU A 117 7.33 -7.35 -2.21
N ASN A 118 7.73 -7.34 -3.49
CA ASN A 118 8.46 -6.21 -4.07
C ASN A 118 7.60 -4.94 -4.14
N LEU A 119 6.35 -5.08 -4.59
CA LEU A 119 5.40 -3.98 -4.63
C LEU A 119 5.10 -3.45 -3.21
N PHE A 120 4.99 -4.33 -2.21
CA PHE A 120 4.81 -3.91 -0.82
C PHE A 120 6.00 -3.14 -0.28
N TRP A 121 7.22 -3.56 -0.63
CA TRP A 121 8.42 -2.86 -0.22
C TRP A 121 8.49 -1.47 -0.82
N LYS A 122 8.35 -1.35 -2.13
CA LYS A 122 8.38 -0.07 -2.82
C LYS A 122 7.23 0.86 -2.41
N ASN A 123 6.04 0.31 -2.18
CA ASN A 123 4.94 1.08 -1.61
C ASN A 123 5.20 1.52 -0.15
N SER A 124 5.92 0.72 0.66
CA SER A 124 6.28 1.12 2.02
C SER A 124 7.28 2.28 2.02
N GLU A 125 8.30 2.23 1.16
CA GLU A 125 9.27 3.33 0.96
C GLU A 125 8.56 4.62 0.53
N PHE A 126 7.69 4.53 -0.49
CA PHE A 126 6.88 5.66 -0.94
C PHE A 126 5.97 6.20 0.17
N THR A 127 5.36 5.32 0.97
CA THR A 127 4.44 5.75 2.04
C THR A 127 5.15 6.58 3.11
N LEU A 128 6.40 6.24 3.48
CA LEU A 128 7.18 7.03 4.44
C LEU A 128 7.36 8.48 3.97
N GLN A 129 7.59 8.67 2.66
CA GLN A 129 7.70 10.00 2.06
C GLN A 129 6.36 10.77 2.06
N CYS A 130 5.24 10.08 2.27
CA CYS A 130 3.91 10.67 2.23
C CYS A 130 3.24 10.88 3.60
N LEU A 131 3.91 10.55 4.71
CA LEU A 131 3.28 10.58 6.03
C LEU A 131 2.81 11.98 6.45
N HIS A 132 3.57 13.01 6.10
CA HIS A 132 3.32 14.41 6.44
C HIS A 132 2.10 15.04 5.74
N TYR A 133 1.64 14.47 4.62
CA TYR A 133 0.50 15.01 3.88
C TYR A 133 -0.83 14.77 4.59
N ASP A 134 -1.81 15.63 4.35
CA ASP A 134 -3.14 15.47 4.89
C ASP A 134 -3.95 14.36 4.17
N ASP A 135 -5.11 14.03 4.74
CA ASP A 135 -5.96 12.96 4.19
C ASP A 135 -6.46 13.27 2.77
N GLU A 136 -6.67 14.55 2.41
CA GLU A 136 -7.15 14.93 1.09
C GLU A 136 -6.05 14.78 0.03
N GLU A 137 -4.83 15.19 0.36
CA GLU A 137 -3.63 14.98 -0.47
C GLU A 137 -3.35 13.48 -0.63
N LYS A 138 -3.46 12.70 0.44
CA LYS A 138 -3.34 11.22 0.39
C LYS A 138 -4.40 10.58 -0.51
N ILE A 139 -5.63 11.11 -0.54
CA ILE A 139 -6.65 10.68 -1.51
C ILE A 139 -6.21 11.01 -2.94
N ILE A 140 -5.71 12.23 -3.20
CA ILE A 140 -5.20 12.65 -4.52
C ILE A 140 -4.11 11.69 -5.01
N PHE A 141 -3.10 11.40 -4.17
CA PHE A 141 -1.99 10.51 -4.54
C PHE A 141 -2.47 9.08 -4.76
N SER A 142 -3.41 8.59 -3.97
CA SER A 142 -3.99 7.26 -4.14
C SER A 142 -4.72 7.12 -5.47
N LEU A 143 -5.54 8.12 -5.84
CA LEU A 143 -6.23 8.14 -7.13
C LEU A 143 -5.23 8.13 -8.29
N PHE A 144 -4.23 9.01 -8.24
CA PHE A 144 -3.24 9.13 -9.28
C PHE A 144 -2.39 7.85 -9.42
N CYS A 145 -1.94 7.28 -8.30
CA CYS A 145 -1.18 6.04 -8.25
C CYS A 145 -1.98 4.86 -8.82
N ILE A 146 -3.24 4.71 -8.43
CA ILE A 146 -4.10 3.66 -8.98
C ILE A 146 -4.28 3.86 -10.48
N ASP A 147 -4.61 5.07 -10.95
CA ASP A 147 -4.78 5.32 -12.38
C ASP A 147 -3.50 5.07 -13.19
N ALA A 148 -2.35 5.49 -12.65
CA ALA A 148 -1.03 5.30 -13.26
C ALA A 148 -0.64 3.82 -13.34
N ILE A 149 -0.88 3.02 -12.29
CA ILE A 149 -0.68 1.57 -12.34
C ILE A 149 -1.61 0.93 -13.38
N LEU A 150 -2.89 1.31 -13.40
CA LEU A 150 -3.84 0.78 -14.38
C LEU A 150 -3.47 1.17 -15.83
N ASN A 151 -2.90 2.37 -16.05
CA ASN A 151 -2.30 2.76 -17.32
C ASN A 151 -1.08 1.89 -17.68
N LYS A 152 -0.21 1.65 -16.69
CA LYS A 152 1.04 0.88 -16.86
C LYS A 152 0.78 -0.57 -17.27
N ILE A 153 -0.31 -1.15 -16.78
CA ILE A 153 -0.77 -2.50 -17.19
C ILE A 153 -1.69 -2.48 -18.42
N HIS A 154 -1.75 -1.35 -19.14
CA HIS A 154 -2.41 -1.18 -20.42
C HIS A 154 -3.94 -1.39 -20.44
N LEU A 155 -4.62 -1.18 -19.31
CA LEU A 155 -6.08 -1.21 -19.29
C LEU A 155 -6.66 0.00 -20.02
N SER A 156 -7.61 -0.26 -20.91
CA SER A 156 -8.45 0.76 -21.52
C SER A 156 -9.28 1.47 -20.45
N ILE A 157 -9.72 2.70 -20.75
CA ILE A 157 -10.58 3.46 -19.84
C ILE A 157 -11.88 2.71 -19.49
N GLN A 158 -12.41 1.89 -20.41
CA GLN A 158 -13.60 1.09 -20.16
C GLN A 158 -13.30 -0.02 -19.14
N GLU A 159 -12.23 -0.78 -19.33
CA GLU A 159 -11.83 -1.83 -18.38
C GLU A 159 -11.50 -1.26 -16.99
N LYS A 160 -10.86 -0.08 -16.93
CA LYS A 160 -10.64 0.64 -15.67
C LYS A 160 -11.95 1.00 -14.97
N LEU A 161 -12.93 1.50 -15.72
CA LEU A 161 -14.24 1.80 -15.14
C LEU A 161 -14.90 0.54 -14.61
N ASP A 162 -14.83 -0.57 -15.33
CA ASP A 162 -15.43 -1.84 -14.93
C ASP A 162 -14.78 -2.36 -13.64
N TRP A 163 -13.45 -2.37 -13.56
CA TRP A 163 -12.71 -2.78 -12.35
C TRP A 163 -13.10 -1.95 -11.13
N ILE A 164 -13.05 -0.62 -11.27
CA ILE A 164 -13.34 0.28 -10.16
C ILE A 164 -14.82 0.25 -9.78
N LYS A 165 -15.73 0.03 -10.74
CA LYS A 165 -17.15 -0.12 -10.46
C LYS A 165 -17.40 -1.33 -9.56
N ASP A 166 -16.82 -2.49 -9.87
CA ASP A 166 -17.00 -3.69 -9.07
C ASP A 166 -16.50 -3.47 -7.63
N PHE A 167 -15.34 -2.82 -7.48
CA PHE A 167 -14.81 -2.47 -6.17
C PHE A 167 -15.75 -1.51 -5.43
N ASN A 168 -16.18 -0.43 -6.07
CA ASN A 168 -17.09 0.54 -5.46
C ASN A 168 -18.43 -0.08 -5.05
N ASP A 169 -18.99 -0.96 -5.89
CA ASP A 169 -20.26 -1.63 -5.61
C ASP A 169 -20.14 -2.56 -4.39
N ALA A 170 -19.01 -3.27 -4.24
CA ALA A 170 -18.73 -4.08 -3.05
C ALA A 170 -18.65 -3.23 -1.77
N PHE A 171 -17.98 -2.08 -1.81
CA PHE A 171 -17.91 -1.16 -0.68
C PHE A 171 -19.26 -0.52 -0.35
N LYS A 172 -20.04 -0.17 -1.37
CA LYS A 172 -21.40 0.35 -1.16
C LYS A 172 -22.30 -0.68 -0.49
N GLN A 173 -22.13 -1.97 -0.79
CA GLN A 173 -22.82 -3.04 -0.09
C GLN A 173 -22.35 -3.16 1.36
N GLU A 174 -21.05 -3.22 1.62
CA GLU A 174 -20.47 -3.30 2.98
C GLU A 174 -20.94 -2.15 3.88
N PHE A 175 -20.93 -0.93 3.37
CA PHE A 175 -21.33 0.27 4.11
C PHE A 175 -22.84 0.55 4.07
N ASN A 176 -23.64 -0.35 3.49
CA ASN A 176 -25.09 -0.18 3.32
C ASN A 176 -25.46 1.18 2.71
N ALA A 177 -24.78 1.54 1.62
CA ALA A 177 -24.89 2.85 0.99
C ALA A 177 -26.33 3.16 0.55
N ASP A 178 -26.90 4.17 1.19
CA ASP A 178 -28.22 4.69 0.87
C ASP A 178 -28.13 5.95 -0.01
N LYS A 179 -29.29 6.55 -0.29
CA LYS A 179 -29.34 7.81 -1.06
C LYS A 179 -28.60 8.95 -0.34
N LYS A 180 -28.58 8.94 1.00
CA LYS A 180 -27.92 9.98 1.80
C LYS A 180 -26.41 9.88 1.69
N LEU A 181 -25.83 8.69 1.82
CA LEU A 181 -24.40 8.46 1.67
C LEU A 181 -23.95 8.82 0.25
N ASN A 182 -24.67 8.38 -0.79
CA ASN A 182 -24.35 8.74 -2.17
C ASN A 182 -24.39 10.27 -2.38
N SER A 183 -25.37 10.97 -1.81
CA SER A 183 -25.45 12.43 -1.87
C SER A 183 -24.29 13.13 -1.15
N GLN A 184 -23.82 12.58 -0.03
CA GLN A 184 -22.64 13.08 0.68
C GLN A 184 -21.36 12.88 -0.16
N LEU A 185 -21.18 11.70 -0.75
CA LEU A 185 -20.08 11.41 -1.66
C LEU A 185 -20.11 12.34 -2.89
N ASP A 186 -21.29 12.58 -3.48
CA ASP A 186 -21.47 13.52 -4.59
C ASP A 186 -21.03 14.95 -4.22
N LYS A 187 -21.40 15.41 -3.02
CA LYS A 187 -21.02 16.74 -2.53
C LYS A 187 -19.49 16.82 -2.36
N LYS A 188 -18.91 15.84 -1.67
CA LYS A 188 -17.47 15.79 -1.40
C LYS A 188 -16.64 15.68 -2.67
N TYR A 189 -17.09 14.87 -3.64
CA TYR A 189 -16.41 14.77 -4.94
C TYR A 189 -16.41 16.10 -5.71
N ARG A 190 -17.48 16.90 -5.62
CA ARG A 190 -17.53 18.22 -6.28
C ARG A 190 -16.51 19.21 -5.69
N GLU A 191 -16.25 19.11 -4.38
CA GLU A 191 -15.22 19.91 -3.68
C GLU A 191 -13.81 19.40 -4.03
N PHE A 192 -13.64 18.08 -4.12
CA PHE A 192 -12.38 17.41 -4.44
C PHE A 192 -11.94 17.61 -5.90
N LYS A 193 -12.86 17.53 -6.86
CA LYS A 193 -12.56 17.47 -8.30
C LYS A 193 -11.66 18.61 -8.80
N PRO A 194 -11.90 19.90 -8.48
CA PRO A 194 -11.00 20.98 -8.89
C PRO A 194 -9.58 20.84 -8.34
N LYS A 195 -9.41 20.29 -7.12
CA LYS A 195 -8.09 20.07 -6.51
C LYS A 195 -7.35 18.95 -7.23
N TYR A 196 -8.03 17.85 -7.52
CA TYR A 196 -7.46 16.76 -8.32
C TYR A 196 -7.09 17.22 -9.73
N GLN A 197 -7.93 18.03 -10.38
CA GLN A 197 -7.62 18.60 -11.68
C GLN A 197 -6.39 19.53 -11.64
N LYS A 198 -6.29 20.39 -10.61
CA LYS A 198 -5.10 21.21 -10.37
C LYS A 198 -3.85 20.33 -10.20
N PHE A 199 -3.96 19.25 -9.43
CA PHE A 199 -2.88 18.28 -9.26
C PHE A 199 -2.45 17.62 -10.57
N LEU A 200 -3.36 17.35 -11.51
CA LEU A 200 -3.02 16.75 -12.81
C LEU A 200 -2.37 17.74 -13.80
N GLU A 201 -2.83 18.99 -13.82
CA GLU A 201 -2.55 19.92 -14.92
C GLU A 201 -1.43 20.93 -14.62
N THR A 202 -1.16 21.21 -13.34
CA THR A 202 -0.21 22.27 -12.96
C THR A 202 1.21 21.74 -12.73
N ASN A 203 2.21 22.58 -12.98
CA ASN A 203 3.62 22.25 -12.68
C ASN A 203 3.94 22.34 -11.18
N GLU A 204 3.05 22.91 -10.36
CA GLU A 204 3.21 22.97 -8.90
C GLU A 204 3.41 21.59 -8.28
N PHE A 205 2.74 20.56 -8.83
CA PHE A 205 2.79 19.19 -8.32
C PHE A 205 3.62 18.25 -9.21
N SER A 206 4.56 18.77 -10.00
CA SER A 206 5.34 17.95 -10.92
C SER A 206 6.19 16.92 -10.18
N ASP A 207 6.75 17.29 -9.05
CA ASP A 207 7.71 16.47 -8.33
C ASP A 207 7.03 15.27 -7.66
N GLU A 208 5.85 15.48 -7.08
CA GLU A 208 5.01 14.43 -6.51
C GLU A 208 4.52 13.46 -7.59
N ARG A 209 4.05 13.99 -8.74
CA ARG A 209 3.67 13.14 -9.87
C ARG A 209 4.84 12.33 -10.40
N ASN A 210 6.00 12.96 -10.58
CA ASN A 210 7.21 12.31 -11.08
C ASN A 210 7.71 11.25 -10.10
N CYS A 211 7.65 11.50 -8.79
CA CYS A 211 7.97 10.52 -7.76
C CYS A 211 7.08 9.27 -7.88
N ILE A 212 5.76 9.46 -7.98
CA ILE A 212 4.81 8.34 -8.15
C ILE A 212 5.09 7.58 -9.45
N ILE A 213 5.29 8.28 -10.57
CA ILE A 213 5.59 7.67 -11.86
C ILE A 213 6.92 6.90 -11.80
N SER A 214 7.97 7.49 -11.24
CA SER A 214 9.29 6.84 -11.10
C SER A 214 9.18 5.54 -10.30
N ASN A 215 8.47 5.57 -9.17
CA ASN A 215 8.24 4.38 -8.37
C ASN A 215 7.50 3.28 -9.16
N ILE A 216 6.55 3.65 -10.02
CA ILE A 216 5.85 2.68 -10.90
C ILE A 216 6.79 2.14 -11.98
N GLU A 217 7.62 3.00 -12.59
CA GLU A 217 8.59 2.62 -13.62
C GLU A 217 9.68 1.70 -13.09
N GLU A 218 10.19 1.95 -11.87
CA GLU A 218 11.13 1.05 -11.18
C GLU A 218 10.55 -0.34 -10.96
N ASN A 219 9.22 -0.44 -10.84
CA ASN A 219 8.50 -1.71 -10.70
C ASN A 219 7.99 -2.26 -12.04
N SER A 220 8.37 -1.69 -13.19
CA SER A 220 7.85 -2.11 -14.50
C SER A 220 8.08 -3.59 -14.78
N LEU A 221 9.26 -4.14 -14.46
CA LEU A 221 9.55 -5.56 -14.66
C LEU A 221 8.68 -6.45 -13.77
N VAL A 222 8.45 -6.03 -12.53
CA VAL A 222 7.58 -6.75 -11.57
C VAL A 222 6.13 -6.79 -12.09
N LEU A 223 5.63 -5.65 -12.57
CA LEU A 223 4.29 -5.56 -13.16
C LEU A 223 4.19 -6.42 -14.43
N GLN A 224 5.20 -6.41 -15.30
CA GLN A 224 5.25 -7.26 -16.48
C GLN A 224 5.23 -8.75 -16.14
N ASN A 225 5.96 -9.18 -15.11
CA ASN A 225 5.95 -10.57 -14.66
C ASN A 225 4.56 -11.01 -14.16
N ILE A 226 3.88 -10.14 -13.40
CA ILE A 226 2.50 -10.41 -12.94
C ILE A 226 1.55 -10.57 -14.14
N ILE A 227 1.64 -9.68 -15.13
CA ILE A 227 0.84 -9.76 -16.36
C ILE A 227 1.17 -11.04 -17.13
N HIS A 228 2.45 -11.39 -17.26
CA HIS A 228 2.88 -12.61 -17.92
C HIS A 228 2.29 -13.87 -17.25
N HIS A 229 2.26 -13.91 -15.92
CA HIS A 229 1.61 -14.99 -15.18
C HIS A 229 0.08 -15.02 -15.41
N HIS A 230 -0.56 -13.86 -15.54
CA HIS A 230 -1.97 -13.77 -15.89
C HIS A 230 -2.25 -14.31 -17.30
N GLU A 231 -1.52 -13.84 -18.32
CA GLU A 231 -1.66 -14.26 -19.72
C GLU A 231 -1.45 -15.78 -19.86
N ASN A 232 -0.49 -16.32 -19.13
CA ASN A 232 -0.19 -17.76 -19.10
C ASN A 232 -1.11 -18.58 -18.16
N LYS A 233 -2.15 -17.97 -17.58
CA LYS A 233 -3.10 -18.62 -16.64
C LYS A 233 -2.42 -19.30 -15.45
N SER A 234 -1.31 -18.73 -15.01
CA SER A 234 -0.47 -19.23 -13.90
C SER A 234 -0.46 -18.29 -12.68
N LEU A 235 -1.23 -17.20 -12.73
CA LEU A 235 -1.41 -16.26 -11.60
C LEU A 235 -2.13 -16.92 -10.40
N GLY A 236 -3.12 -17.79 -10.67
CA GLY A 236 -3.88 -18.49 -9.64
C GLY A 236 -5.11 -17.73 -9.11
N MET A 237 -5.29 -16.47 -9.51
CA MET A 237 -6.50 -15.66 -9.27
C MET A 237 -6.78 -14.73 -10.47
N PRO A 238 -7.96 -14.10 -10.52
CA PRO A 238 -8.20 -12.98 -11.43
C PRO A 238 -7.18 -11.85 -11.25
N LEU A 239 -6.75 -11.23 -12.36
CA LEU A 239 -5.82 -10.09 -12.32
C LEU A 239 -6.40 -8.90 -11.54
N GLN A 240 -7.70 -8.68 -11.69
CA GLN A 240 -8.47 -7.66 -10.98
C GLN A 240 -8.36 -7.84 -9.45
N ASP A 241 -8.53 -9.06 -8.94
CA ASP A 241 -8.46 -9.37 -7.50
C ASP A 241 -7.04 -9.17 -6.94
N PHE A 242 -6.02 -9.51 -7.74
CA PHE A 242 -4.62 -9.25 -7.39
C PHE A 242 -4.38 -7.76 -7.21
N PHE A 243 -4.75 -6.93 -8.19
CA PHE A 243 -4.53 -5.49 -8.11
C PHE A 243 -5.43 -4.80 -7.09
N GLN A 244 -6.67 -5.26 -6.89
CA GLN A 244 -7.51 -4.82 -5.78
C GLN A 244 -6.77 -5.01 -4.45
N SER A 245 -6.13 -6.17 -4.29
CA SER A 245 -5.34 -6.49 -3.10
C SER A 245 -4.09 -5.63 -2.95
N ILE A 246 -3.43 -5.26 -4.05
CA ILE A 246 -2.31 -4.30 -4.02
C ILE A 246 -2.81 -2.91 -3.59
N PHE A 247 -3.88 -2.41 -4.21
CA PHE A 247 -4.44 -1.09 -3.90
C PHE A 247 -4.94 -1.00 -2.45
N HIS A 248 -5.60 -2.04 -1.96
CA HIS A 248 -6.01 -2.16 -0.57
C HIS A 248 -4.81 -1.99 0.38
N MET A 249 -3.71 -2.68 0.09
CA MET A 249 -2.52 -2.60 0.94
C MET A 249 -1.83 -1.23 0.86
N ASN A 250 -1.88 -0.55 -0.30
CA ASN A 250 -1.40 0.82 -0.42
C ASN A 250 -2.19 1.78 0.48
N ILE A 251 -3.53 1.69 0.44
CA ILE A 251 -4.43 2.50 1.26
C ILE A 251 -4.26 2.16 2.75
N ASN A 252 -4.06 0.88 3.08
CA ASN A 252 -3.79 0.44 4.45
C ASN A 252 -2.57 1.12 5.06
N ARG A 253 -1.47 1.24 4.31
CA ARG A 253 -0.23 1.86 4.79
C ARG A 253 -0.37 3.37 4.92
N LEU A 254 -1.04 4.00 3.93
CA LEU A 254 -1.09 5.45 3.79
C LEU A 254 -1.97 6.14 4.84
N PHE A 255 -3.15 5.57 5.13
CA PHE A 255 -4.10 6.20 6.06
C PHE A 255 -3.93 5.67 7.49
N VAL A 256 -3.82 6.60 8.43
CA VAL A 256 -3.58 6.32 9.85
C VAL A 256 -4.77 5.57 10.48
N SER A 257 -5.99 5.93 10.11
CA SER A 257 -7.23 5.33 10.61
C SER A 257 -8.31 5.33 9.53
N ASN A 258 -9.43 4.62 9.78
CA ASN A 258 -10.58 4.59 8.87
C ASN A 258 -10.23 4.16 7.44
N GLN A 259 -9.25 3.28 7.27
CA GLN A 259 -8.71 2.88 5.97
C GLN A 259 -9.81 2.39 5.01
N ARG A 260 -10.78 1.62 5.51
CA ARG A 260 -11.94 1.14 4.73
C ARG A 260 -12.83 2.27 4.22
N ILE A 261 -13.00 3.35 4.99
CA ILE A 261 -13.80 4.51 4.58
C ILE A 261 -13.07 5.26 3.47
N PHE A 262 -11.77 5.50 3.62
CA PHE A 262 -10.96 6.13 2.57
C PHE A 262 -10.91 5.29 1.30
N GLU A 263 -10.82 3.96 1.44
CA GLU A 263 -10.86 3.03 0.31
C GLU A 263 -12.18 3.14 -0.49
N MET A 264 -13.33 3.19 0.20
CA MET A 264 -14.62 3.46 -0.45
C MET A 264 -14.63 4.82 -1.16
N VAL A 265 -14.13 5.88 -0.51
CA VAL A 265 -14.09 7.24 -1.10
C VAL A 265 -13.24 7.24 -2.37
N ILE A 266 -12.06 6.61 -2.34
CA ILE A 266 -11.13 6.52 -3.46
C ILE A 266 -11.79 5.80 -4.65
N TYR A 267 -12.44 4.66 -4.42
CA TYR A 267 -13.11 3.93 -5.50
C TYR A 267 -14.33 4.67 -6.05
N ASP A 268 -15.13 5.33 -5.21
CA ASP A 268 -16.24 6.16 -5.67
C ASP A 268 -15.74 7.33 -6.54
N TYR A 269 -14.63 7.96 -6.16
CA TYR A 269 -14.05 9.08 -6.91
C TYR A 269 -13.45 8.64 -8.23
N LEU A 270 -12.69 7.53 -8.26
CA LEU A 270 -12.18 6.93 -9.49
C LEU A 270 -13.33 6.56 -10.45
N GLN A 271 -14.42 5.98 -9.95
CA GLN A 271 -15.56 5.62 -10.78
C GLN A 271 -16.17 6.85 -11.46
N ARG A 272 -16.32 7.96 -10.73
CA ARG A 272 -16.83 9.23 -11.27
C ARG A 272 -15.88 9.86 -12.27
N TYR A 273 -14.58 9.82 -11.96
CA TYR A 273 -13.53 10.32 -12.83
C TYR A 273 -13.53 9.60 -14.18
N TYR A 274 -13.57 8.26 -14.18
CA TYR A 274 -13.61 7.47 -15.41
C TYR A 274 -14.89 7.62 -16.20
N LYS A 275 -16.06 7.70 -15.53
CA LYS A 275 -17.33 8.02 -16.21
C LYS A 275 -17.28 9.36 -16.92
N MET A 276 -16.72 10.39 -16.27
CA MET A 276 -16.56 11.71 -16.88
C MET A 276 -15.64 11.66 -18.11
N TYR A 277 -14.50 10.96 -18.01
CA TYR A 277 -13.53 10.87 -19.09
C TYR A 277 -14.09 10.12 -20.32
N LEU A 278 -14.84 9.04 -20.09
CA LEU A 278 -15.56 8.32 -21.15
C LEU A 278 -16.59 9.21 -21.85
N TYR A 279 -17.40 9.96 -21.07
CA TYR A 279 -18.38 10.88 -21.63
C TYR A 279 -17.71 11.93 -22.52
N GLN A 280 -16.63 12.56 -22.05
CA GLN A 280 -15.87 13.56 -22.82
C GLN A 280 -15.28 13.01 -24.11
N LYS A 281 -14.81 11.75 -24.12
CA LYS A 281 -14.33 11.08 -25.34
C LYS A 281 -15.44 10.75 -26.32
N SER A 282 -16.64 10.40 -25.84
CA SER A 282 -17.79 10.09 -26.73
C SER A 282 -18.39 11.32 -27.41
N THR A 283 -18.13 12.51 -26.87
CA THR A 283 -18.61 13.79 -27.40
C THR A 283 -17.60 14.52 -28.31
N LYS A 284 -16.41 13.95 -28.52
CA LYS A 284 -15.38 14.44 -29.45
C LYS A 284 -15.30 13.54 -30.66
#